data_AF-A0A7Y9PJY8-F1
#
_entry.id   AF-A0A7Y9PJY8-F1
#
_cell.length_a   1.000
_cell.length_b   1.000
_cell.length_c   1.000
_cell.angle_alpha   90.00
_cell.angle_beta   90.00
_cell.angle_gamma   90.00
#
_symmetry.space_group_name_H-M   'P 1'
#
loop_
_entity.id
_entity.type
_entity.pdbx_description
1 polymer ?
#
loop_
_entity_poly.entity_id
_entity_poly.type
_entity_poly.pdbx_seq_one_letter_code
_entity_poly.pdbx_strand_id
1 'polypeptide(L)'
;MRLKPYSFLCGILLLSGIAAQLTAQARLDPNGLKSPLSITQPTEVPGSTLPAGKYSIHIVGDLSDRLILRIDDRMHTDRPAFIGLLHNKLAAPAHPGAIPFDSGSEEPTALRGFAFPGGPVIEFVYPKDEAISLAKKNASSVVAIDPASEGMKTNPDLSKQDMEVVTLWTLSPTPVSPGESTPSIKAERYQLVASATPKPHIRQLPHTASDLPWIVLFGLLALIGAATIRVARQPFAQMQ
;
A
#
# COMPACT_ATOMS: atom_id res chain seq x y z
N MET A 1 -70.08 37.45 14.17
CA MET A 1 -69.04 36.47 14.57
C MET A 1 -68.87 35.45 13.45
N ARG A 2 -67.78 35.53 12.68
CA ARG A 2 -67.41 34.53 11.67
C ARG A 2 -66.20 33.76 12.20
N LEU A 3 -66.36 32.45 12.42
CA LEU A 3 -65.26 31.55 12.78
C LEU A 3 -64.36 31.34 11.56
N LYS A 4 -63.05 31.39 11.79
CA LYS A 4 -61.98 31.11 10.82
C LYS A 4 -61.66 29.61 10.80
N PRO A 5 -61.48 28.96 9.65
CA PRO A 5 -60.93 27.62 9.57
C PRO A 5 -59.40 27.66 9.53
N TYR A 6 -58.76 27.20 10.62
CA TYR A 6 -57.40 26.67 10.59
C TYR A 6 -57.49 25.16 10.39
N SER A 7 -57.12 24.67 9.22
CA SER A 7 -56.66 23.30 9.02
C SER A 7 -56.12 23.18 7.61
N PHE A 8 -55.08 22.36 7.47
CA PHE A 8 -54.26 22.14 6.26
C PHE A 8 -53.18 23.17 5.99
N LEU A 9 -52.11 23.14 6.78
CA LEU A 9 -50.75 23.31 6.24
C LEU A 9 -49.70 22.77 7.23
N CYS A 10 -49.73 21.47 7.48
CA CYS A 10 -48.67 20.78 8.23
C CYS A 10 -48.45 19.43 7.54
N GLY A 11 -47.50 19.39 6.60
CA GLY A 11 -47.30 18.20 5.78
C GLY A 11 -46.52 18.42 4.49
N ILE A 12 -45.48 19.26 4.49
CA ILE A 12 -44.40 19.09 3.51
C ILE A 12 -43.15 18.79 4.32
N LEU A 13 -42.90 17.49 4.31
CA LEU A 13 -41.90 16.73 5.01
C LEU A 13 -40.49 17.22 4.62
N LEU A 14 -39.70 17.54 5.65
CA LEU A 14 -38.25 17.71 5.62
C LEU A 14 -37.56 16.45 5.05
N LEU A 15 -37.36 16.40 3.73
CA LEU A 15 -36.52 15.39 3.08
C LEU A 15 -35.76 15.98 1.89
N SER A 16 -34.68 16.69 2.20
CA SER A 16 -33.53 16.91 1.32
C SER A 16 -32.32 16.74 2.23
N GLY A 17 -31.88 15.52 2.49
CA GLY A 17 -31.03 14.83 1.53
C GLY A 17 -29.59 15.17 1.90
N ILE A 18 -29.10 14.53 2.95
CA ILE A 18 -27.70 14.56 3.36
C ILE A 18 -26.91 14.04 2.16
N ALA A 19 -26.32 14.96 1.39
CA ALA A 19 -25.38 14.58 0.34
C ALA A 19 -24.21 13.88 1.05
N ALA A 20 -24.18 12.56 0.90
CA ALA A 20 -23.06 11.75 1.32
C ALA A 20 -21.79 12.35 0.72
N GLN A 21 -20.97 12.95 1.58
CA GLN A 21 -19.60 13.32 1.24
C GLN A 21 -18.83 12.01 1.07
N LEU A 22 -18.99 11.38 -0.11
CA LEU A 22 -18.00 10.46 -0.62
C LEU A 22 -16.77 11.32 -0.93
N THR A 23 -15.94 11.55 0.08
CA THR A 23 -14.54 11.87 -0.18
C THR A 23 -13.95 10.60 -0.79
N ALA A 24 -13.95 10.54 -2.12
CA ALA A 24 -13.06 9.66 -2.84
C ALA A 24 -11.65 10.04 -2.38
N GLN A 25 -11.12 9.29 -1.42
CA GLN A 25 -9.68 9.30 -1.18
C GLN A 25 -9.08 8.70 -2.44
N ALA A 26 -8.73 9.56 -3.39
CA ALA A 26 -7.93 9.18 -4.52
C ALA A 26 -6.71 8.46 -3.94
N ARG A 27 -6.62 7.15 -4.20
CA ARG A 27 -5.41 6.39 -3.93
C ARG A 27 -4.37 7.06 -4.82
N LEU A 28 -3.50 7.86 -4.22
CA LEU A 28 -2.34 8.39 -4.92
C LEU A 28 -1.60 7.17 -5.44
N ASP A 29 -1.56 7.01 -6.76
CA ASP A 29 -0.62 6.09 -7.39
C ASP A 29 0.77 6.61 -7.02
N PRO A 30 1.53 5.88 -6.18
CA PRO A 30 2.85 6.34 -5.78
C PRO A 30 3.82 6.32 -6.96
N ASN A 31 3.51 5.60 -8.04
CA ASN A 31 4.37 5.49 -9.20
C ASN A 31 4.55 6.85 -9.89
N GLY A 32 5.79 7.20 -10.19
CA GLY A 32 6.15 8.51 -10.76
C GLY A 32 6.23 9.65 -9.75
N LEU A 33 5.99 9.39 -8.45
CA LEU A 33 6.20 10.40 -7.41
C LEU A 33 7.69 10.76 -7.33
N LYS A 34 7.97 12.06 -7.43
CA LYS A 34 9.32 12.65 -7.55
C LYS A 34 9.50 13.74 -6.52
N SER A 35 10.66 13.76 -5.85
CA SER A 35 10.98 14.78 -4.85
C SER A 35 12.45 15.21 -4.93
N PRO A 36 12.77 16.49 -4.67
CA PRO A 36 14.16 16.93 -4.58
C PRO A 36 14.84 16.34 -3.33
N LEU A 37 16.09 15.91 -3.50
CA LEU A 37 16.96 15.41 -2.43
C LEU A 37 18.24 16.24 -2.43
N SER A 38 18.58 16.88 -1.30
CA SER A 38 19.81 17.64 -1.15
C SER A 38 20.75 16.94 -0.20
N ILE A 39 21.98 16.71 -0.66
CA ILE A 39 23.04 16.04 0.10
C ILE A 39 24.16 17.06 0.31
N THR A 40 24.54 17.32 1.56
CA THR A 40 25.54 18.36 1.92
C THR A 40 26.93 17.80 2.16
N GLN A 41 27.04 16.49 2.40
CA GLN A 41 28.27 15.75 2.63
C GLN A 41 28.13 14.35 2.02
N PRO A 42 29.21 13.59 1.79
CA PRO A 42 29.09 12.20 1.34
C PRO A 42 28.07 11.42 2.20
N THR A 43 27.06 10.83 1.57
CA THR A 43 25.92 10.19 2.25
C THR A 43 25.67 8.82 1.64
N GLU A 44 25.62 7.79 2.47
CA GLU A 44 25.39 6.42 2.06
C GLU A 44 23.90 6.16 1.79
N VAL A 45 23.62 5.54 0.64
CA VAL A 45 22.31 5.06 0.20
C VAL A 45 22.46 3.61 -0.27
N PRO A 46 21.39 2.83 -0.47
CA PRO A 46 21.53 1.43 -0.85
C PRO A 46 22.43 1.22 -2.08
N GLY A 47 23.55 0.50 -1.89
CA GLY A 47 24.48 0.14 -2.96
C GLY A 47 25.41 1.24 -3.44
N SER A 48 25.39 2.45 -2.85
CA SER A 48 26.32 3.52 -3.26
C SER A 48 26.46 4.65 -2.23
N THR A 49 27.52 5.44 -2.35
CA THR A 49 27.66 6.70 -1.60
C THR A 49 27.45 7.88 -2.53
N LEU A 50 26.51 8.76 -2.19
CA LEU A 50 26.24 9.99 -2.92
C LEU A 50 27.17 11.11 -2.46
N PRO A 51 27.95 11.74 -3.37
CA PRO A 51 28.66 12.98 -3.07
C PRO A 51 27.71 14.12 -2.70
N ALA A 52 28.23 15.17 -2.07
CA ALA A 52 27.50 16.41 -1.86
C ALA A 52 26.96 16.97 -3.19
N GLY A 53 25.66 17.26 -3.24
CA GLY A 53 25.00 17.63 -4.49
C GLY A 53 23.48 17.73 -4.40
N LYS A 54 22.88 18.00 -5.56
CA LYS A 54 21.43 18.06 -5.75
C LYS A 54 20.99 16.85 -6.56
N TYR A 55 20.12 16.06 -5.94
CA TYR A 55 19.57 14.83 -6.48
C TYR A 55 18.04 14.94 -6.54
N SER A 56 17.44 13.92 -7.13
CA SER A 56 16.00 13.74 -7.13
C SER A 56 15.70 12.27 -6.90
N ILE A 57 14.83 12.00 -5.93
CA ILE A 57 14.39 10.66 -5.58
C ILE A 57 13.00 10.41 -6.18
N HIS A 58 12.84 9.24 -6.79
CA HIS A 58 11.59 8.86 -7.47
C HIS A 58 11.17 7.47 -7.09
N ILE A 59 9.87 7.24 -7.09
CA ILE A 59 9.28 5.91 -7.14
C ILE A 59 9.13 5.57 -8.63
N VAL A 60 9.91 4.61 -9.12
CA VAL A 60 9.96 4.21 -10.54
C VAL A 60 9.19 2.91 -10.80
N GLY A 61 8.69 2.28 -9.75
CA GLY A 61 7.79 1.15 -9.85
C GLY A 61 7.28 0.74 -8.48
N ASP A 62 6.20 -0.03 -8.52
CA ASP A 62 5.60 -0.71 -7.39
C ASP A 62 5.66 -2.23 -7.61
N LEU A 63 5.71 -2.92 -6.49
CA LEU A 63 5.59 -4.37 -6.34
C LEU A 63 4.57 -4.64 -5.23
N SER A 64 4.14 -5.89 -5.07
CA SER A 64 3.03 -6.23 -4.16
C SER A 64 3.17 -5.71 -2.73
N ASP A 65 4.38 -5.74 -2.17
CA ASP A 65 4.68 -5.38 -0.78
C ASP A 65 5.80 -4.33 -0.62
N ARG A 66 6.34 -3.83 -1.73
CA ARG A 66 7.54 -2.98 -1.75
C ARG A 66 7.53 -2.03 -2.94
N LEU A 67 8.34 -0.99 -2.86
CA LEU A 67 8.50 0.02 -3.89
C LEU A 67 9.89 -0.06 -4.49
N ILE A 68 10.00 0.36 -5.75
CA ILE A 68 11.26 0.49 -6.48
C ILE A 68 11.59 1.97 -6.54
N LEU A 69 12.67 2.36 -5.90
CA LEU A 69 13.15 3.73 -5.86
C LEU A 69 14.39 3.90 -6.72
N ARG A 70 14.58 5.12 -7.22
CA ARG A 70 15.82 5.54 -7.87
C ARG A 70 16.19 6.95 -7.43
N ILE A 71 17.49 7.20 -7.29
CA ILE A 71 18.03 8.53 -7.00
C ILE A 71 18.86 8.97 -8.20
N ASP A 72 18.37 9.97 -8.92
CA ASP A 72 19.00 10.53 -10.11
C ASP A 72 19.61 11.91 -9.79
N ASP A 73 20.75 12.24 -10.41
CA ASP A 73 21.25 13.62 -10.44
C ASP A 73 20.97 14.28 -11.79
N ARG A 74 21.51 15.48 -12.02
CA ARG A 74 21.29 16.21 -13.30
C ARG A 74 22.01 15.58 -14.49
N MET A 75 23.07 14.82 -14.24
CA MET A 75 23.96 14.23 -15.24
C MET A 75 23.72 12.73 -15.45
N HIS A 76 23.20 12.03 -14.43
CA HIS A 76 23.00 10.58 -14.41
C HIS A 76 21.55 10.25 -14.07
N THR A 77 20.83 9.70 -15.06
CA THR A 77 19.41 9.27 -14.97
C THR A 77 19.24 7.75 -15.07
N ASP A 78 20.35 7.03 -15.11
CA ASP A 78 20.47 5.58 -15.30
C ASP A 78 21.01 4.87 -14.05
N ARG A 79 20.93 5.53 -12.88
CA ARG A 79 21.39 4.94 -11.63
C ARG A 79 20.61 3.68 -11.26
N PRO A 80 21.23 2.73 -10.56
CA PRO A 80 20.56 1.52 -10.14
C PRO A 80 19.36 1.84 -9.24
N ALA A 81 18.28 1.11 -9.48
CA ALA A 81 17.11 1.16 -8.62
C ALA A 81 17.31 0.26 -7.40
N PHE A 82 16.63 0.57 -6.30
CA PHE A 82 16.70 -0.20 -5.07
C PHE A 82 15.32 -0.33 -4.43
N ILE A 83 15.21 -1.26 -3.48
CA ILE A 83 13.95 -1.56 -2.80
C ILE A 83 13.72 -0.56 -1.66
N GLY A 84 12.49 -0.10 -1.50
CA GLY A 84 12.02 0.57 -0.29
C GLY A 84 10.69 0.03 0.17
N LEU A 85 10.40 0.21 1.46
CA LEU A 85 9.21 -0.29 2.11
C LEU A 85 8.38 0.85 2.67
N LEU A 86 7.06 0.75 2.54
CA LEU A 86 6.16 1.63 3.28
C LEU A 86 6.34 1.33 4.77
N HIS A 87 6.90 2.27 5.50
CA HIS A 87 7.22 2.05 6.89
C HIS A 87 6.43 3.01 7.78
N ASN A 88 5.38 2.47 8.41
CA ASN A 88 4.48 3.25 9.26
C ASN A 88 5.04 3.56 10.66
N LYS A 89 6.12 2.89 11.09
CA LYS A 89 6.79 3.13 12.38
C LYS A 89 7.97 4.10 12.31
N LEU A 90 8.45 4.49 11.12
CA LEU A 90 9.42 5.56 11.02
C LEU A 90 8.67 6.80 11.47
N ALA A 91 9.20 7.49 12.49
CA ALA A 91 8.60 8.74 12.92
C ALA A 91 8.48 9.65 11.69
N ALA A 92 7.26 10.03 11.34
CA ALA A 92 7.06 10.94 10.23
C ALA A 92 7.83 12.23 10.56
N PRO A 93 8.82 12.62 9.73
CA PRO A 93 9.58 13.82 10.01
C PRO A 93 8.64 15.02 9.98
N ALA A 94 8.97 16.07 10.74
CA ALA A 94 8.17 17.30 10.78
C ALA A 94 8.01 17.93 9.38
N HIS A 95 8.97 17.67 8.49
CA HIS A 95 8.96 18.12 7.10
C HIS A 95 9.33 16.96 6.17
N PRO A 96 8.77 16.89 4.96
CA PRO A 96 9.20 15.96 3.92
C PRO A 96 10.71 16.09 3.65
N GLY A 97 11.37 14.97 3.36
CA GLY A 97 12.80 14.95 3.07
C GLY A 97 13.49 13.65 3.46
N ALA A 98 14.83 13.70 3.39
CA ALA A 98 15.70 12.59 3.77
C ALA A 98 15.61 12.32 5.28
N ILE A 99 15.54 11.04 5.64
CA ILE A 99 15.52 10.59 7.02
C ILE A 99 16.87 9.91 7.27
N PRO A 100 17.80 10.56 7.98
CA PRO A 100 19.09 9.95 8.30
C PRO A 100 18.92 8.84 9.34
N PHE A 101 19.90 7.94 9.43
CA PHE A 101 20.07 7.19 10.68
C PHE A 101 20.54 8.12 11.80
N ASP A 102 20.16 7.82 13.05
CA ASP A 102 20.64 8.53 14.22
C ASP A 102 22.14 8.25 14.41
N SER A 103 22.97 9.06 13.76
CA SER A 103 24.42 8.95 13.82
C SER A 103 24.94 9.54 15.14
N GLY A 104 25.43 8.69 16.03
CA GLY A 104 26.07 9.11 17.28
C GLY A 104 27.44 9.80 17.14
N SER A 105 28.03 9.86 15.95
CA SER A 105 29.29 10.59 15.70
C SER A 105 29.56 10.86 14.20
N GLU A 106 30.46 11.81 13.94
CA GLU A 106 30.82 12.57 12.71
C GLU A 106 31.21 11.81 11.42
N GLU A 107 30.77 10.58 11.22
CA GLU A 107 31.01 9.84 9.97
C GLU A 107 29.88 10.06 8.93
N PRO A 108 30.10 9.77 7.63
CA PRO A 108 29.10 9.98 6.59
C PRO A 108 27.73 9.42 7.00
N THR A 109 26.75 10.32 7.03
CA THR A 109 25.37 10.02 7.43
C THR A 109 24.75 9.12 6.37
N ALA A 110 24.36 7.90 6.74
CA ALA A 110 23.56 7.05 5.87
C ALA A 110 22.08 7.45 5.96
N LEU A 111 21.33 7.27 4.87
CA LEU A 111 19.89 7.54 4.86
C LEU A 111 19.09 6.31 5.25
N ARG A 112 18.34 6.40 6.35
CA ARG A 112 17.39 5.36 6.72
C ARG A 112 16.19 5.31 5.77
N GLY A 113 15.77 6.45 5.25
CA GLY A 113 14.59 6.53 4.40
C GLY A 113 14.34 7.92 3.83
N PHE A 114 13.14 8.10 3.29
CA PHE A 114 12.68 9.36 2.73
C PHE A 114 11.17 9.56 2.93
N ALA A 115 10.78 10.77 3.33
CA ALA A 115 9.39 11.18 3.43
C ALA A 115 9.00 12.04 2.21
N PHE A 116 8.09 11.54 1.39
CA PHE A 116 7.62 12.28 0.22
C PHE A 116 6.60 13.37 0.60
N PRO A 117 6.65 14.57 -0.02
CA PRO A 117 5.66 15.62 0.21
C PRO A 117 4.25 15.15 -0.16
N GLY A 118 3.33 15.16 0.80
CA GLY A 118 1.96 14.66 0.61
C GLY A 118 1.87 13.16 0.26
N GLY A 119 2.96 12.42 0.45
CA GLY A 119 3.11 11.02 0.04
C GLY A 119 3.56 10.11 1.17
N PRO A 120 4.01 8.89 0.84
CA PRO A 120 4.42 7.91 1.85
C PRO A 120 5.78 8.25 2.49
N VAL A 121 5.98 7.72 3.70
CA VAL A 121 7.30 7.56 4.30
C VAL A 121 7.83 6.19 3.91
N ILE A 122 9.02 6.17 3.32
CA ILE A 122 9.65 4.98 2.77
C ILE A 122 10.94 4.71 3.53
N GLU A 123 11.08 3.51 4.08
CA GLU A 123 12.35 3.00 4.60
C GLU A 123 13.15 2.34 3.49
N PHE A 124 14.45 2.58 3.45
CA PHE A 124 15.33 2.00 2.45
C PHE A 124 15.76 0.60 2.84
N VAL A 125 15.86 -0.29 1.86
CA VAL A 125 16.36 -1.65 2.02
C VAL A 125 17.79 -1.74 1.51
N TYR A 126 18.70 -2.13 2.38
CA TYR A 126 20.14 -2.13 2.11
C TYR A 126 20.64 -3.52 1.69
N PRO A 127 21.72 -3.60 0.88
CA PRO A 127 22.49 -4.84 0.76
C PRO A 127 22.98 -5.31 2.13
N LYS A 128 23.03 -6.64 2.34
CA LYS A 128 23.36 -7.26 3.63
C LYS A 128 24.61 -6.69 4.30
N ASP A 129 25.71 -6.51 3.58
CA ASP A 129 26.98 -6.07 4.17
C ASP A 129 26.91 -4.60 4.66
N GLU A 130 26.25 -3.75 3.89
CA GLU A 130 25.94 -2.35 4.27
C GLU A 130 25.01 -2.34 5.49
N ALA A 131 23.94 -3.14 5.45
CA ALA A 131 22.96 -3.22 6.53
C ALA A 131 23.58 -3.70 7.87
N ILE A 132 24.52 -4.65 7.84
CA ILE A 132 25.26 -5.09 9.03
C ILE A 132 26.06 -3.92 9.62
N SER A 133 26.77 -3.18 8.76
CA SER A 133 27.58 -2.04 9.18
C SER A 133 26.72 -0.93 9.79
N LEU A 134 25.60 -0.61 9.14
CA LEU A 134 24.63 0.37 9.62
C LEU A 134 23.96 -0.05 10.93
N ALA A 135 23.59 -1.32 11.07
CA ALA A 135 22.95 -1.83 12.29
C ALA A 135 23.89 -1.77 13.50
N LYS A 136 25.18 -2.11 13.31
CA LYS A 136 26.21 -1.99 14.35
C LYS A 136 26.47 -0.54 14.72
N LYS A 137 26.68 0.31 13.72
CA LYS A 137 27.04 1.73 13.92
C LYS A 137 25.94 2.54 14.60
N ASN A 138 24.69 2.31 14.23
CA ASN A 138 23.55 3.09 14.70
C ASN A 138 22.78 2.39 15.83
N ALA A 139 23.26 1.23 16.32
CA ALA A 139 22.59 0.39 17.32
C ALA A 139 21.08 0.19 17.05
N SER A 140 20.71 0.11 15.77
CA SER A 140 19.31 0.08 15.32
C SER A 140 19.09 -1.02 14.29
N SER A 141 17.83 -1.40 14.10
CA SER A 141 17.47 -2.43 13.12
C SER A 141 17.47 -1.86 11.72
N VAL A 142 18.01 -2.62 10.76
CA VAL A 142 18.09 -2.24 9.35
C VAL A 142 17.47 -3.34 8.48
N VAL A 143 16.66 -2.95 7.51
CA VAL A 143 16.08 -3.91 6.56
C VAL A 143 17.08 -4.18 5.45
N ALA A 144 17.25 -5.46 5.11
CA ALA A 144 18.28 -5.92 4.21
C ALA A 144 17.77 -6.91 3.15
N ILE A 145 18.52 -7.02 2.05
CA ILE A 145 18.44 -8.10 1.07
C ILE A 145 19.79 -8.79 0.91
N ASP A 146 19.75 -10.07 0.57
CA ASP A 146 20.95 -10.87 0.23
C ASP A 146 20.71 -11.69 -1.04
N PRO A 147 20.68 -11.03 -2.22
CA PRO A 147 20.42 -11.72 -3.49
C PRO A 147 21.47 -12.80 -3.79
N ALA A 148 22.73 -12.59 -3.38
CA ALA A 148 23.83 -13.51 -3.63
C ALA A 148 23.60 -14.88 -2.97
N SER A 149 23.14 -14.89 -1.71
CA SER A 149 22.78 -16.14 -1.01
C SER A 149 21.58 -16.86 -1.63
N GLU A 150 20.78 -16.17 -2.43
CA GLU A 150 19.62 -16.71 -3.15
C GLU A 150 19.95 -17.10 -4.61
N GLY A 151 21.21 -16.99 -5.03
CA GLY A 151 21.64 -17.29 -6.39
C GLY A 151 21.19 -16.26 -7.44
N MET A 152 20.79 -15.07 -6.99
CA MET A 152 20.39 -13.94 -7.85
C MET A 152 21.58 -13.00 -8.10
N LYS A 153 21.45 -12.14 -9.11
CA LYS A 153 22.41 -11.05 -9.33
C LYS A 153 22.32 -10.03 -8.20
N THR A 154 23.43 -9.37 -7.88
CA THR A 154 23.46 -8.29 -6.90
C THR A 154 23.31 -6.93 -7.56
N ASN A 155 23.03 -5.88 -6.77
CA ASN A 155 23.02 -4.49 -7.23
C ASN A 155 24.38 -4.16 -7.91
N PRO A 156 24.43 -3.45 -9.06
CA PRO A 156 23.35 -2.76 -9.80
C PRO A 156 22.46 -3.64 -10.69
N ASP A 157 22.78 -4.93 -10.87
CA ASP A 157 22.19 -5.79 -11.92
C ASP A 157 20.96 -6.60 -11.48
N LEU A 158 20.37 -6.26 -10.33
CA LEU A 158 19.18 -6.94 -9.80
C LEU A 158 17.95 -6.56 -10.65
N SER A 159 17.31 -7.54 -11.29
CA SER A 159 16.17 -7.29 -12.16
C SER A 159 14.89 -6.97 -11.37
N LYS A 160 13.88 -6.37 -12.01
CA LYS A 160 12.58 -6.11 -11.36
C LYS A 160 11.94 -7.40 -10.83
N GLN A 161 12.06 -8.50 -11.57
CA GLN A 161 11.56 -9.81 -11.18
C GLN A 161 12.28 -10.35 -9.94
N ASP A 162 13.60 -10.20 -9.90
CA ASP A 162 14.39 -10.62 -8.73
C ASP A 162 14.05 -9.75 -7.50
N MET A 163 13.85 -8.44 -7.69
CA MET A 163 13.40 -7.54 -6.61
C MET A 163 12.04 -7.92 -6.01
N GLU A 164 11.16 -8.54 -6.80
CA GLU A 164 9.85 -9.01 -6.36
C GLU A 164 9.93 -10.24 -5.46
N VAL A 165 10.84 -11.17 -5.79
CA VAL A 165 10.93 -12.45 -5.09
C VAL A 165 12.02 -12.51 -4.02
N VAL A 166 12.99 -11.58 -4.02
CA VAL A 166 14.10 -11.57 -3.06
C VAL A 166 13.59 -11.47 -1.62
N THR A 167 14.20 -12.26 -0.74
CA THR A 167 13.82 -12.28 0.68
C THR A 167 14.30 -11.03 1.38
N LEU A 168 13.39 -10.41 2.13
CA LEU A 168 13.69 -9.29 3.01
C LEU A 168 14.06 -9.82 4.40
N TRP A 169 15.08 -9.21 5.00
CA TRP A 169 15.58 -9.53 6.32
C TRP A 169 15.56 -8.29 7.21
N THR A 170 15.28 -8.46 8.50
CA THR A 170 15.52 -7.46 9.53
C THR A 170 16.80 -7.84 10.26
N LEU A 171 17.80 -6.97 10.20
CA LEU A 171 19.07 -7.14 10.91
C LEU A 171 19.06 -6.26 12.16
N SER A 172 19.14 -6.87 13.33
CA SER A 172 19.14 -6.17 14.61
C SER A 172 20.42 -6.48 15.40
N PRO A 173 21.08 -5.47 16.01
CA PRO A 173 22.21 -5.72 16.88
C PRO A 173 21.73 -6.43 18.16
N THR A 174 22.41 -7.49 18.56
CA THR A 174 22.20 -8.15 19.85
C THR A 174 23.26 -7.70 20.85
N PRO A 175 22.89 -7.45 22.12
CA PRO A 175 23.86 -7.12 23.14
C PRO A 175 24.88 -8.25 23.30
N VAL A 176 26.15 -7.86 23.52
CA VAL A 176 27.24 -8.79 23.77
C VAL A 176 27.02 -9.54 25.07
N SER A 177 27.12 -10.88 25.04
CA SER A 177 27.21 -11.66 26.27
C SER A 177 28.56 -11.40 26.96
N PRO A 178 28.66 -11.54 28.30
CA PRO A 178 29.92 -11.34 29.02
C PRO A 178 30.98 -12.34 28.51
N GLY A 179 31.93 -11.87 27.69
CA GLY A 179 32.99 -12.69 27.10
C GLY A 179 33.21 -12.51 25.60
N GLU A 180 32.32 -11.79 24.89
CA GLU A 180 32.43 -11.59 23.44
C GLU A 180 32.53 -10.08 23.13
N SER A 181 33.60 -9.64 22.46
CA SER A 181 33.93 -8.21 22.30
C SER A 181 33.30 -7.53 21.08
N THR A 182 32.49 -8.23 20.27
CA THR A 182 31.84 -7.65 19.09
C THR A 182 30.32 -7.83 19.14
N PRO A 183 29.53 -6.77 18.91
CA PRO A 183 28.08 -6.90 18.79
C PRO A 183 27.73 -7.87 17.66
N SER A 184 27.03 -8.94 18.01
CA SER A 184 26.49 -9.92 17.07
C SER A 184 25.25 -9.35 16.37
N ILE A 185 24.97 -9.82 15.15
CA ILE A 185 23.77 -9.46 14.38
C ILE A 185 22.81 -10.63 14.38
N LYS A 186 21.58 -10.38 14.82
CA LYS A 186 20.47 -11.31 14.64
C LYS A 186 19.76 -10.97 13.33
N ALA A 187 19.65 -11.96 12.45
CA ALA A 187 18.88 -11.87 11.22
C ALA A 187 17.54 -12.58 11.39
N GLU A 188 16.45 -11.85 11.20
CA GLU A 188 15.10 -12.41 11.15
C GLU A 188 14.48 -12.12 9.79
N ARG A 189 13.63 -13.02 9.29
CA ARG A 189 12.90 -12.74 8.05
C ARG A 189 11.96 -11.56 8.29
N TYR A 190 12.03 -10.55 7.42
CA TYR A 190 11.20 -9.35 7.53
C TYR A 190 9.74 -9.76 7.47
N GLN A 191 9.03 -9.57 8.57
CA GLN A 191 7.58 -9.67 8.57
C GLN A 191 7.08 -8.30 8.15
N LEU A 192 6.39 -8.24 7.01
CA LEU A 192 5.55 -7.10 6.71
C LEU A 192 4.66 -6.93 7.94
N VAL A 193 4.89 -5.88 8.74
CA VAL A 193 3.92 -5.47 9.74
C VAL A 193 2.73 -5.12 8.87
N ALA A 194 1.81 -6.07 8.73
CA ALA A 194 0.63 -5.92 7.92
C ALA A 194 0.11 -4.55 8.27
N SER A 195 0.20 -3.62 7.32
CA SER A 195 -0.35 -2.30 7.50
C SER A 195 -1.71 -2.54 8.12
N ALA A 196 -2.02 -1.80 9.17
CA ALA A 196 -3.38 -1.66 9.64
C ALA A 196 -4.21 -0.97 8.54
N THR A 197 -4.21 -1.47 7.30
CA THR A 197 -5.45 -1.79 6.62
C THR A 197 -6.36 -2.32 7.72
N PRO A 198 -7.48 -1.64 8.00
CA PRO A 198 -8.59 -2.33 8.63
C PRO A 198 -8.71 -3.62 7.82
N LYS A 199 -8.54 -4.77 8.47
CA LYS A 199 -8.90 -6.08 7.92
C LYS A 199 -10.15 -5.78 7.10
N PRO A 200 -10.14 -5.89 5.76
CA PRO A 200 -11.30 -5.51 4.97
C PRO A 200 -12.41 -6.27 5.68
N HIS A 201 -13.30 -5.51 6.31
CA HIS A 201 -14.47 -6.10 6.91
C HIS A 201 -15.02 -6.82 5.70
N ILE A 202 -14.95 -8.15 5.70
CA ILE A 202 -15.52 -8.94 4.63
C ILE A 202 -16.95 -8.52 4.75
N ARG A 203 -17.36 -7.52 3.95
CA ARG A 203 -18.73 -7.16 3.72
C ARG A 203 -19.21 -8.50 3.23
N GLN A 204 -19.91 -9.20 4.13
CA GLN A 204 -20.59 -10.43 3.83
C GLN A 204 -21.13 -10.20 2.43
N LEU A 205 -20.66 -11.04 1.49
CA LEU A 205 -21.09 -10.98 0.09
C LEU A 205 -22.57 -10.61 0.14
N PRO A 206 -23.03 -9.53 -0.52
CA PRO A 206 -24.45 -9.18 -0.46
C PRO A 206 -25.16 -10.48 -0.74
N HIS A 207 -26.06 -10.90 0.17
CA HIS A 207 -26.81 -12.13 0.01
C HIS A 207 -27.42 -12.09 -1.39
N THR A 208 -26.77 -12.73 -2.37
CA THR A 208 -27.30 -12.90 -3.72
C THR A 208 -28.12 -14.17 -3.76
N ALA A 209 -28.82 -14.47 -2.65
CA ALA A 209 -30.10 -15.15 -2.70
C ALA A 209 -31.09 -14.17 -3.37
N SER A 210 -30.88 -14.01 -4.67
CA SER A 210 -31.75 -13.27 -5.56
C SER A 210 -33.13 -13.94 -5.54
N ASP A 211 -34.20 -13.14 -5.42
CA ASP A 211 -35.60 -13.57 -5.51
C ASP A 211 -36.02 -14.08 -6.91
N LEU A 212 -35.05 -14.35 -7.79
CA LEU A 212 -35.27 -14.89 -9.14
C LEU A 212 -36.16 -16.15 -9.20
N PRO A 213 -36.11 -17.12 -8.25
CA PRO A 213 -36.98 -18.28 -8.30
C PRO A 213 -38.47 -17.92 -8.24
N TRP A 214 -38.82 -16.87 -7.47
CA TRP A 214 -40.22 -16.47 -7.29
C TRP A 214 -40.79 -15.81 -8.53
N ILE A 215 -40.00 -14.97 -9.21
CA ILE A 215 -40.42 -14.33 -10.46
C ILE A 215 -40.68 -15.38 -11.55
N VAL A 216 -39.82 -16.42 -11.64
CA VAL A 216 -40.01 -17.54 -12.57
C VAL A 216 -41.26 -18.36 -12.20
N LEU A 217 -41.50 -18.61 -10.91
CA LEU A 217 -42.65 -19.36 -10.44
C LEU A 217 -43.98 -18.65 -10.74
N PHE A 218 -44.07 -17.33 -10.49
CA PHE A 218 -45.26 -16.54 -10.82
C PHE A 218 -45.50 -16.48 -12.34
N GLY A 219 -44.44 -16.38 -13.14
CA GLY A 219 -44.54 -16.45 -14.60
C GLY A 219 -45.09 -17.79 -15.10
N LEU A 220 -44.61 -18.91 -14.54
CA LEU A 220 -45.09 -20.25 -14.90
C LEU A 220 -46.57 -20.44 -14.50
N LEU A 221 -46.96 -19.98 -13.31
CA LEU A 221 -48.34 -20.09 -12.83
C LEU A 221 -49.32 -19.32 -13.73
N ALA A 222 -48.93 -18.14 -14.21
CA ALA A 222 -49.73 -17.33 -15.12
C ALA A 222 -49.94 -18.02 -16.48
N LEU A 223 -48.92 -18.69 -17.02
CA LEU A 223 -49.03 -19.45 -18.27
C LEU A 223 -49.95 -20.67 -18.14
N ILE A 224 -49.86 -21.39 -17.03
CA ILE A 224 -50.75 -22.53 -16.75
C ILE A 224 -52.20 -22.05 -16.64
N GLY A 225 -52.45 -20.97 -15.90
CA GLY A 225 -53.80 -20.38 -15.78
C GLY A 225 -54.38 -19.91 -17.12
N ALA A 226 -53.56 -19.30 -17.97
CA ALA A 226 -54.01 -18.89 -19.31
C ALA A 226 -54.34 -20.11 -20.19
N ALA A 227 -53.55 -21.18 -20.12
CA ALA A 227 -53.79 -22.41 -20.88
C ALA A 227 -55.07 -23.12 -20.43
N THR A 228 -55.34 -23.22 -19.13
CA THR A 228 -56.57 -23.86 -18.62
C THR A 228 -57.82 -23.09 -19.01
N ILE A 229 -57.80 -21.75 -18.93
CA ILE A 229 -58.92 -20.91 -19.41
C ILE A 229 -59.11 -21.07 -20.91
N ARG A 230 -58.03 -21.15 -21.70
CA ARG A 230 -58.13 -21.32 -23.15
C ARG A 230 -58.73 -22.66 -23.54
N VAL A 231 -58.35 -23.75 -22.87
CA VAL A 231 -58.92 -25.09 -23.09
C VAL A 231 -60.37 -25.15 -22.62
N ALA A 232 -60.71 -24.56 -21.47
CA ALA A 232 -62.08 -24.50 -20.97
C ALA A 232 -63.02 -23.64 -21.84
N ARG A 233 -62.46 -22.71 -22.63
CA ARG A 233 -63.21 -21.85 -23.56
C ARG A 233 -63.26 -22.37 -24.99
N GLN A 234 -62.62 -23.50 -25.31
CA GLN A 234 -62.88 -24.16 -26.59
C GLN A 234 -64.26 -24.82 -26.50
N PRO A 235 -65.28 -24.31 -27.24
CA PRO A 235 -66.55 -25.01 -27.32
C PRO A 235 -66.30 -26.38 -27.96
N PHE A 236 -66.81 -27.43 -27.32
CA PHE A 236 -66.98 -28.75 -27.91
C PHE A 236 -67.86 -28.58 -29.16
N ALA A 237 -67.23 -28.32 -30.30
CA ALA A 237 -67.86 -28.37 -31.60
C ALA A 237 -67.14 -29.45 -32.39
N GLN A 238 -67.94 -30.39 -32.92
CA GLN A 238 -67.59 -31.57 -33.71
C GLN A 238 -67.41 -32.87 -32.91
N MET A 239 -68.53 -33.41 -32.40
CA MET A 239 -68.94 -34.79 -32.74
C MET A 239 -70.47 -34.84 -32.84
N GLN A 240 -70.92 -35.26 -34.03
CA GLN A 240 -72.30 -35.38 -34.56
C GLN A 240 -72.88 -34.11 -35.22
#